data_AF-A0A174G9H0-F1
#
_entry.id   AF-A0A174G9H0-F1
#
_cell.length_a   1.000
_cell.length_b   1.000
_cell.length_c   1.000
_cell.angle_alpha   90.00
_cell.angle_beta   90.00
_cell.angle_gamma   90.00
#
_symmetry.space_group_name_H-M   'P 1'
#
loop_
_entity.id
_entity.type
_entity.pdbx_description
1 polymer ?
#
loop_
_entity_poly.entity_id
_entity_poly.type
_entity_poly.pdbx_seq_one_letter_code
_entity_poly.pdbx_strand_id
1 'polypeptide(L)'
;MQAAFDLMGIPYTGAGYLGSAIAMDKDLTKRMVADVVSTPGWKTVTYTAADIDRLVETARLPLVVKPVASGSSIGVSIAYTAEELRRSLTEGLALGGRTVLEEYIRGREIQVGILEDKALPSIEIIPKQGFYDYANKYQPGAALEVCPAEITPEEEARVRAAALRVYETLGLSVYSRADFILTEDGEPWFLEINTLPGMTPTSLLPQEAAAAGIDYNELCQRIVHASLEARKQGR
;
A
#
# COMPACT_ATOMS: atom_id res chain seq x y z
N MET A 1 -17.26 -1.00 -7.94
CA MET A 1 -18.21 0.12 -7.79
C MET A 1 -18.04 1.12 -8.92
N GLN A 2 -16.82 1.61 -9.13
CA GLN A 2 -16.40 2.55 -10.17
C GLN A 2 -17.01 2.23 -11.55
N ALA A 3 -16.83 1.02 -12.07
CA ALA A 3 -17.36 0.63 -13.38
C ALA A 3 -18.90 0.74 -13.49
N ALA A 4 -19.62 0.52 -12.39
CA ALA A 4 -21.07 0.70 -12.37
C ALA A 4 -21.45 2.19 -12.41
N PHE A 5 -20.70 3.05 -11.70
CA PHE A 5 -20.88 4.49 -11.77
C PHE A 5 -20.56 5.04 -13.17
N ASP A 6 -19.52 4.54 -13.83
CA ASP A 6 -19.21 4.89 -15.22
C ASP A 6 -20.38 4.55 -16.15
N LEU A 7 -20.96 3.34 -16.02
CA LEU A 7 -22.14 2.92 -16.81
C LEU A 7 -23.37 3.82 -16.58
N MET A 8 -23.53 4.33 -15.35
CA MET A 8 -24.65 5.19 -14.96
C MET A 8 -24.38 6.69 -15.21
N GLY A 9 -23.17 7.07 -15.64
CA GLY A 9 -22.77 8.47 -15.76
C GLY A 9 -22.70 9.22 -14.42
N ILE A 10 -22.47 8.51 -13.32
CA ILE A 10 -22.36 9.09 -11.97
C ILE A 10 -20.88 9.42 -11.70
N PRO A 11 -20.51 10.70 -11.47
CA PRO A 11 -19.14 11.02 -11.09
C PRO A 11 -18.83 10.52 -9.67
N TYR A 12 -17.58 10.09 -9.45
CA TYR A 12 -17.09 9.59 -8.16
C TYR A 12 -15.64 10.02 -7.91
N THR A 13 -15.21 9.95 -6.65
CA THR A 13 -13.87 10.34 -6.24
C THR A 13 -12.81 9.28 -6.48
N GLY A 14 -11.57 9.69 -6.73
CA GLY A 14 -10.41 8.79 -6.75
C GLY A 14 -10.13 8.14 -8.11
N ALA A 15 -9.40 7.03 -8.08
CA ALA A 15 -9.00 6.28 -9.27
C ALA A 15 -10.18 5.60 -9.99
N GLY A 16 -10.05 5.45 -11.31
CA GLY A 16 -10.97 4.68 -12.13
C GLY A 16 -10.96 3.17 -11.84
N TYR A 17 -11.92 2.43 -12.42
CA TYR A 17 -12.14 1.02 -12.07
C TYR A 17 -10.94 0.10 -12.34
N LEU A 18 -10.21 0.31 -13.44
CA LEU A 18 -9.08 -0.56 -13.82
C LEU A 18 -7.90 -0.36 -12.86
N GLY A 19 -7.51 0.90 -12.63
CA GLY A 19 -6.44 1.24 -11.68
C GLY A 19 -6.76 0.77 -10.26
N SER A 20 -8.00 0.95 -9.80
CA SER A 20 -8.44 0.41 -8.51
C SER A 20 -8.40 -1.12 -8.43
N ALA A 21 -8.79 -1.83 -9.50
CA ALA A 21 -8.76 -3.29 -9.52
C ALA A 21 -7.32 -3.82 -9.50
N ILE A 22 -6.42 -3.21 -10.27
CA ILE A 22 -5.00 -3.58 -10.30
C ILE A 22 -4.36 -3.32 -8.93
N ALA A 23 -4.51 -2.12 -8.39
CA ALA A 23 -3.93 -1.72 -7.09
C ALA A 23 -4.37 -2.63 -5.93
N MET A 24 -5.57 -3.21 -6.01
CA MET A 24 -6.08 -4.15 -5.01
C MET A 24 -5.43 -5.55 -5.11
N ASP A 25 -4.98 -5.98 -6.30
CA ASP A 25 -4.28 -7.26 -6.49
C ASP A 25 -2.77 -7.04 -6.38
N LYS A 26 -2.19 -7.49 -5.25
CA LYS A 26 -0.76 -7.32 -4.96
C LYS A 26 0.16 -7.96 -6.00
N ASP A 27 -0.25 -9.09 -6.59
CA ASP A 27 0.56 -9.75 -7.63
C ASP A 27 0.56 -8.92 -8.91
N LEU A 28 -0.61 -8.48 -9.38
CA LEU A 28 -0.73 -7.67 -10.58
C LEU A 28 -0.03 -6.32 -10.42
N THR A 29 -0.20 -5.67 -9.27
CA THR A 29 0.48 -4.40 -8.98
C THR A 29 1.99 -4.57 -9.09
N LYS A 30 2.57 -5.56 -8.41
CA LYS A 30 4.02 -5.80 -8.46
C LYS A 30 4.52 -6.12 -9.87
N ARG A 31 3.79 -6.95 -10.62
CA ARG A 31 4.13 -7.24 -12.04
C ARG A 31 4.17 -5.99 -12.91
N MET A 32 3.31 -5.01 -12.66
CA MET A 32 3.28 -3.78 -13.45
C MET A 32 4.39 -2.80 -13.09
N VAL A 33 4.88 -2.83 -11.85
CA VAL A 33 5.80 -1.79 -11.35
C VAL A 33 7.23 -2.28 -11.12
N ALA A 34 7.50 -3.59 -11.13
CA ALA A 34 8.81 -4.16 -10.81
C ALA A 34 9.95 -3.71 -11.75
N ASP A 35 9.63 -3.29 -12.98
CA ASP A 35 10.64 -2.78 -13.92
C ASP A 35 10.92 -1.27 -13.75
N VAL A 36 10.15 -0.58 -12.90
CA VAL A 36 10.25 0.88 -12.73
C VAL A 36 10.51 1.32 -11.29
N VAL A 37 10.28 0.46 -10.30
CA VAL A 37 10.61 0.69 -8.89
C VAL A 37 11.05 -0.62 -8.21
N SER A 38 11.89 -0.49 -7.19
CA SER A 38 12.28 -1.61 -6.33
C SER A 38 11.08 -2.13 -5.55
N THR A 39 10.87 -3.45 -5.54
CA THR A 39 9.82 -4.12 -4.77
C THR A 39 10.31 -5.49 -4.32
N PRO A 40 9.92 -5.98 -3.11
CA PRO A 40 10.43 -7.25 -2.60
C PRO A 40 10.18 -8.41 -3.57
N GLY A 41 11.15 -9.31 -3.72
CA GLY A 41 10.96 -10.53 -4.52
C GLY A 41 9.75 -11.32 -4.00
N TRP A 42 8.88 -11.80 -4.90
CA TRP A 42 7.64 -12.44 -4.49
C TRP A 42 7.30 -13.69 -5.27
N LYS A 43 6.44 -14.52 -4.67
CA LYS A 43 5.77 -15.63 -5.31
C LYS A 43 4.30 -15.66 -4.92
N THR A 44 3.43 -15.69 -5.92
CA THR A 44 2.01 -15.89 -5.72
C THR A 44 1.69 -17.37 -5.75
N VAL A 45 0.99 -17.84 -4.72
CA VAL A 45 0.60 -19.25 -4.56
C VAL A 45 -0.91 -19.35 -4.40
N THR A 46 -1.50 -20.30 -5.12
CA THR A 46 -2.86 -20.80 -4.85
C THR A 46 -2.70 -22.21 -4.31
N TYR A 47 -3.26 -22.48 -3.14
CA TYR A 47 -2.95 -23.69 -2.39
C TYR A 47 -4.14 -24.17 -1.56
N THR A 48 -4.10 -25.46 -1.23
CA THR A 48 -5.01 -26.12 -0.30
C THR A 48 -4.26 -26.54 0.95
N ALA A 49 -4.97 -27.09 1.95
CA ALA A 49 -4.33 -27.63 3.15
C ALA A 49 -3.25 -28.70 2.84
N ALA A 50 -3.42 -29.47 1.76
CA ALA A 50 -2.47 -30.51 1.34
C ALA A 50 -1.14 -29.95 0.78
N ASP A 51 -1.10 -28.69 0.38
CA ASP A 51 0.08 -28.05 -0.22
C ASP A 51 0.98 -27.38 0.82
N ILE A 52 0.50 -27.16 2.04
CA ILE A 52 1.17 -26.34 3.05
C ILE A 52 2.56 -26.89 3.40
N ASP A 53 2.67 -28.20 3.64
CA ASP A 53 3.95 -28.86 3.96
C ASP A 53 5.02 -28.57 2.90
N ARG A 54 4.67 -28.79 1.62
CA ARG A 54 5.55 -28.57 0.48
C ARG A 54 5.95 -27.10 0.32
N LEU A 55 5.02 -26.18 0.55
CA LEU A 55 5.31 -24.74 0.51
C LEU A 55 6.28 -24.33 1.61
N VAL A 56 6.12 -24.88 2.81
CA VAL A 56 6.99 -24.61 3.96
C VAL A 56 8.40 -25.18 3.73
N GLU A 57 8.52 -26.41 3.23
CA GLU A 57 9.81 -27.06 2.95
C GLU A 57 10.65 -26.33 1.90
N THR A 58 10.01 -25.67 0.94
CA THR A 58 10.69 -24.99 -0.17
C THR A 58 10.88 -23.49 0.04
N ALA A 59 10.36 -22.94 1.15
CA ALA A 59 10.42 -21.52 1.45
C ALA A 59 11.82 -21.07 1.90
N ARG A 60 12.21 -19.85 1.51
CA ARG A 60 13.40 -19.17 2.03
C ARG A 60 12.94 -18.07 2.98
N LEU A 61 13.14 -18.27 4.26
CA LEU A 61 12.70 -17.37 5.33
C LEU A 61 13.77 -16.29 5.63
N PRO A 62 13.37 -15.12 6.18
CA PRO A 62 12.01 -14.72 6.52
C PRO A 62 11.16 -14.28 5.32
N LEU A 63 9.85 -14.50 5.41
CA LEU A 63 8.88 -14.10 4.39
C LEU A 63 7.73 -13.28 5.00
N VAL A 64 7.21 -12.33 4.24
CA VAL A 64 5.93 -11.68 4.51
C VAL A 64 4.83 -12.42 3.75
N VAL A 65 3.83 -12.90 4.50
CA VAL A 65 2.69 -13.65 3.99
C VAL A 65 1.51 -12.69 3.87
N LYS A 66 0.98 -12.47 2.67
CA LYS A 66 -0.09 -11.50 2.40
C LYS A 66 -1.20 -12.13 1.55
N PRO A 67 -2.49 -12.04 1.92
CA PRO A 67 -3.57 -12.41 1.01
C PRO A 67 -3.54 -11.48 -0.22
N VAL A 68 -3.76 -12.03 -1.42
CA VAL A 68 -3.57 -11.25 -2.67
C VAL A 68 -4.48 -10.02 -2.77
N ALA A 69 -5.76 -10.17 -2.42
CA ALA A 69 -6.80 -9.15 -2.61
C ALA A 69 -7.43 -8.69 -1.28
N SER A 70 -6.60 -8.51 -0.25
CA SER A 70 -7.02 -8.03 1.06
C SER A 70 -6.46 -6.62 1.32
N GLY A 71 -7.30 -5.77 1.91
CA GLY A 71 -6.94 -4.45 2.42
C GLY A 71 -6.70 -4.43 3.94
N SER A 72 -6.29 -3.28 4.46
CA SER A 72 -6.12 -3.04 5.91
C SER A 72 -5.14 -3.97 6.64
N SER A 73 -4.18 -4.57 5.93
CA SER A 73 -3.25 -5.57 6.50
C SER A 73 -3.92 -6.80 7.13
N ILE A 74 -5.20 -7.08 6.83
CA ILE A 74 -5.87 -8.28 7.33
C ILE A 74 -5.21 -9.51 6.72
N GLY A 75 -4.71 -10.39 7.59
CA GLY A 75 -4.00 -11.61 7.20
C GLY A 75 -2.53 -11.42 6.83
N VAL A 76 -1.97 -10.22 7.00
CA VAL A 76 -0.53 -9.98 6.81
C VAL A 76 0.23 -10.45 8.03
N SER A 77 1.28 -11.25 7.81
CA SER A 77 2.17 -11.73 8.87
C SER A 77 3.60 -11.88 8.37
N ILE A 78 4.56 -11.86 9.28
CA ILE A 78 5.97 -12.14 8.98
C ILE A 78 6.29 -13.50 9.59
N ALA A 79 6.78 -14.41 8.75
CA ALA A 79 7.22 -15.72 9.15
C ALA A 79 8.76 -15.76 9.15
N TYR A 80 9.35 -15.88 10.34
CA TYR A 80 10.79 -16.12 10.52
C TYR A 80 11.11 -17.61 10.58
N THR A 81 10.12 -18.44 10.93
CA THR A 81 10.24 -19.89 11.09
C THR A 81 9.25 -20.64 10.20
N ALA A 82 9.55 -21.92 9.97
CA ALA A 82 8.67 -22.84 9.24
C ALA A 82 7.29 -23.00 9.91
N GLU A 83 7.26 -22.99 11.25
CA GLU A 83 6.03 -23.08 12.04
C GLU A 83 5.15 -21.83 11.87
N GLU A 84 5.75 -20.64 11.92
CA GLU A 84 5.04 -19.39 11.65
C GLU A 84 4.48 -19.36 10.23
N LEU A 85 5.26 -19.76 9.23
CA LEU A 85 4.79 -19.82 7.85
C LEU A 85 3.62 -20.79 7.70
N ARG A 86 3.71 -21.98 8.31
CA ARG A 86 2.62 -22.96 8.32
C ARG A 86 1.35 -22.39 8.92
N ARG A 87 1.46 -21.72 10.08
CA ARG A 87 0.33 -21.07 10.74
C ARG A 87 -0.31 -20.02 9.82
N SER A 88 0.50 -19.11 9.26
CA SER A 88 0.01 -18.06 8.37
C SER A 88 -0.67 -18.60 7.11
N LEU A 89 -0.14 -19.66 6.50
CA LEU A 89 -0.78 -20.34 5.36
C LEU A 89 -2.08 -21.04 5.77
N THR A 90 -2.12 -21.65 6.96
CA THR A 90 -3.33 -22.31 7.46
C THR A 90 -4.45 -21.29 7.69
N GLU A 91 -4.14 -20.15 8.29
CA GLU A 91 -5.07 -19.03 8.47
C GLU A 91 -5.50 -18.44 7.11
N GLY A 92 -4.57 -18.36 6.15
CA GLY A 92 -4.82 -17.89 4.79
C GLY A 92 -5.83 -18.73 3.99
N LEU A 93 -6.08 -19.99 4.37
CA LEU A 93 -7.13 -20.82 3.76
C LEU A 93 -8.53 -20.22 3.96
N ALA A 94 -8.79 -19.63 5.12
CA ALA A 94 -10.07 -18.96 5.41
C ALA A 94 -10.27 -17.70 4.55
N LEU A 95 -9.19 -17.16 3.99
CA LEU A 95 -9.17 -16.01 3.09
C LEU A 95 -9.12 -16.43 1.60
N GLY A 96 -9.34 -17.72 1.31
CA GLY A 96 -9.44 -18.25 -0.06
C GLY A 96 -8.17 -18.92 -0.60
N GLY A 97 -7.10 -19.04 0.20
CA GLY A 97 -5.91 -19.83 -0.18
C GLY A 97 -5.12 -19.26 -1.36
N ARG A 98 -5.26 -17.97 -1.68
CA ARG A 98 -4.45 -17.24 -2.68
C ARG A 98 -3.62 -16.17 -1.98
N THR A 99 -2.31 -16.37 -1.93
CA THR A 99 -1.39 -15.60 -1.08
C THR A 99 -0.14 -15.19 -1.85
N VAL A 100 0.35 -13.98 -1.60
CA VAL A 100 1.69 -13.53 -1.97
C VAL A 100 2.63 -13.84 -0.82
N LEU A 101 3.72 -14.54 -1.13
CA LEU A 101 4.87 -14.72 -0.27
C LEU A 101 5.96 -13.77 -0.75
N GLU A 102 6.29 -12.77 0.04
CA GLU A 102 7.29 -11.75 -0.28
C GLU A 102 8.54 -11.93 0.57
N GLU A 103 9.70 -11.64 0.00
CA GLU A 103 10.93 -11.43 0.75
C GLU A 103 10.70 -10.37 1.83
N TYR A 104 11.20 -10.65 3.03
CA TYR A 104 11.19 -9.65 4.10
C TYR A 104 12.31 -8.63 3.87
N ILE A 105 11.93 -7.38 3.65
CA ILE A 105 12.84 -6.24 3.59
C ILE A 105 12.83 -5.53 4.95
N ARG A 106 14.02 -5.38 5.54
CA ARG A 106 14.20 -4.67 6.81
C ARG A 106 14.43 -3.19 6.55
N GLY A 107 13.68 -2.32 7.22
CA GLY A 107 13.85 -0.88 7.13
C GLY A 107 12.75 -0.12 7.88
N ARG A 108 12.65 1.17 7.59
CA ARG A 108 11.64 2.09 8.14
C ARG A 108 10.38 2.06 7.26
N GLU A 109 9.20 2.09 7.85
CA GLU A 109 7.94 2.12 7.10
C GLU A 109 7.58 3.56 6.73
N ILE A 110 7.64 3.86 5.43
CA ILE A 110 7.39 5.20 4.89
C ILE A 110 6.18 5.13 3.98
N GLN A 111 5.26 6.09 4.11
CA GLN A 111 4.12 6.24 3.22
C GLN A 111 4.18 7.58 2.52
N VAL A 112 3.67 7.61 1.29
CA VAL A 112 3.60 8.83 0.46
C VAL A 112 2.22 8.94 -0.16
N GLY A 113 1.47 9.92 0.30
CA GLY A 113 0.24 10.39 -0.30
C GLY A 113 0.50 11.06 -1.64
N ILE A 114 -0.40 10.85 -2.59
CA ILE A 114 -0.41 11.54 -3.87
C ILE A 114 -1.74 12.26 -3.99
N LEU A 115 -1.70 13.53 -4.42
CA LEU A 115 -2.86 14.36 -4.68
C LEU A 115 -2.62 15.15 -5.97
N GLU A 116 -3.52 15.02 -6.94
CA GLU A 116 -3.46 15.74 -8.23
C GLU A 116 -2.10 15.60 -8.92
N ASP A 117 -1.65 14.35 -9.07
CA ASP A 117 -0.40 13.97 -9.74
C ASP A 117 0.87 14.55 -9.05
N LYS A 118 0.76 14.91 -7.77
CA LYS A 118 1.88 15.38 -6.94
C LYS A 118 2.01 14.53 -5.68
N ALA A 119 3.22 14.05 -5.41
CA ALA A 119 3.54 13.43 -4.12
C ALA A 119 3.55 14.49 -3.02
N LEU A 120 2.85 14.22 -1.93
CA LEU A 120 2.88 14.98 -0.68
C LEU A 120 4.17 14.66 0.10
N PRO A 121 4.50 15.42 1.16
CA PRO A 121 5.56 15.05 2.09
C PRO A 121 5.33 13.64 2.64
N SER A 122 6.39 12.84 2.77
CA SER A 122 6.25 11.48 3.30
C SER A 122 5.92 11.48 4.79
N ILE A 123 5.31 10.40 5.25
CA ILE A 123 5.01 10.14 6.66
C ILE A 123 5.62 8.81 7.07
N GLU A 124 6.29 8.78 8.22
CA GLU A 124 6.83 7.54 8.79
C GLU A 124 5.87 6.96 9.82
N ILE A 125 5.71 5.64 9.78
CA ILE A 125 4.99 4.88 10.80
C ILE A 125 5.99 4.11 11.64
N ILE A 126 6.08 4.49 12.91
CA ILE A 126 6.98 3.89 13.89
C ILE A 126 6.13 3.05 14.86
N PRO A 127 6.05 1.72 14.70
CA PRO A 127 5.32 0.87 15.63
C PRO A 127 5.97 0.93 17.02
N LYS A 128 5.18 1.08 18.09
CA LYS A 128 5.72 1.13 19.46
C LYS A 128 6.27 -0.22 19.92
N GLN A 129 5.76 -1.32 19.37
CA GLN A 129 6.23 -2.68 19.58
C GLN A 129 6.05 -3.49 18.28
N GLY A 130 7.06 -4.25 17.87
CA GLY A 130 6.95 -5.17 16.73
C GLY A 130 6.79 -4.47 15.37
N PHE A 131 5.89 -5.00 14.52
CA PHE A 131 5.60 -4.53 13.17
C PHE A 131 4.18 -3.95 13.07
N TYR A 132 3.90 -3.15 12.02
CA TYR A 132 2.61 -2.51 11.81
C TYR A 132 1.56 -3.49 11.24
N ASP A 133 0.93 -4.26 12.12
CA ASP A 133 -0.18 -5.18 11.79
C ASP A 133 -1.56 -4.54 12.00
N TYR A 134 -2.64 -5.30 11.70
CA TYR A 134 -4.02 -4.83 11.90
C TYR A 134 -4.31 -4.43 13.36
N ALA A 135 -3.73 -5.14 14.33
CA ALA A 135 -3.94 -4.85 15.75
C ALA A 135 -3.36 -3.48 16.13
N ASN A 136 -2.24 -3.10 15.51
CA ASN A 136 -1.61 -1.79 15.70
C ASN A 136 -2.27 -0.67 14.87
N LYS A 137 -2.93 -0.95 13.74
CA LYS A 137 -3.56 0.07 12.86
C LYS A 137 -4.78 0.78 13.45
N TYR A 138 -5.52 0.15 14.37
CA TYR A 138 -6.78 0.68 14.89
C TYR A 138 -6.80 0.90 16.40
N GLN A 139 -5.70 0.61 17.10
CA GLN A 139 -5.56 0.94 18.52
C GLN A 139 -5.02 2.36 18.66
N PRO A 140 -5.76 3.28 19.30
CA PRO A 140 -5.27 4.63 19.57
C PRO A 140 -3.91 4.58 20.28
N GLY A 141 -2.88 5.10 19.61
CA GLY A 141 -1.52 5.20 20.15
C GLY A 141 -0.64 3.96 20.01
N ALA A 142 -0.94 2.99 19.14
CA ALA A 142 -0.11 1.81 18.90
C ALA A 142 1.12 2.06 17.98
N ALA A 143 1.09 3.11 17.17
CA ALA A 143 2.24 3.63 16.42
C ALA A 143 2.41 5.13 16.64
N LEU A 144 3.63 5.62 16.46
CA LEU A 144 3.92 7.03 16.29
C LEU A 144 3.96 7.32 14.79
N GLU A 145 3.23 8.35 14.37
CA GLU A 145 3.18 8.81 12.99
C GLU A 145 3.95 10.14 12.93
N VAL A 146 4.99 10.20 12.11
CA VAL A 146 5.87 11.37 12.01
C VAL A 146 5.78 11.97 10.61
N CYS A 147 5.20 13.16 10.51
CA CYS A 147 4.97 13.86 9.24
C CYS A 147 5.48 15.32 9.32
N PRO A 148 6.37 15.76 8.42
CA PRO A 148 7.11 14.94 7.45
C PRO A 148 8.01 13.90 8.13
N ALA A 149 8.32 12.80 7.44
CA ALA A 149 9.25 11.79 7.96
C ALA A 149 10.65 12.40 8.20
N GLU A 150 11.32 11.96 9.27
CA GLU A 150 12.69 12.39 9.61
C GLU A 150 13.72 11.60 8.79
N ILE A 151 13.76 11.85 7.48
CA ILE A 151 14.70 11.28 6.50
C ILE A 151 15.48 12.38 5.79
N THR A 152 16.58 12.00 5.13
CA THR A 152 17.39 12.96 4.38
C THR A 152 16.61 13.53 3.18
N PRO A 153 16.93 14.75 2.71
CA PRO A 153 16.31 15.32 1.52
C PRO A 153 16.44 14.42 0.28
N GLU A 154 17.55 13.68 0.16
CA GLU A 154 17.79 12.73 -0.91
C GLU A 154 16.85 11.52 -0.83
N GLU A 155 16.65 10.94 0.35
CA GLU A 155 15.71 9.83 0.58
C GLU A 155 14.26 10.26 0.32
N GLU A 156 13.88 11.45 0.80
CA GLU A 156 12.56 12.05 0.56
C GLU A 156 12.29 12.22 -0.94
N ALA A 157 13.29 12.72 -1.69
CA ALA A 157 13.18 12.84 -3.13
C ALA A 157 13.01 11.48 -3.82
N ARG A 158 13.75 10.45 -3.39
CA ARG A 158 13.65 9.09 -3.95
C ARG A 158 12.29 8.45 -3.69
N VAL A 159 11.80 8.46 -2.45
CA VAL A 159 10.52 7.81 -2.10
C VAL A 159 9.34 8.51 -2.78
N ARG A 160 9.35 9.84 -2.87
CA ARG A 160 8.31 10.60 -3.58
C ARG A 160 8.34 10.35 -5.10
N ALA A 161 9.53 10.26 -5.69
CA ALA A 161 9.67 9.90 -7.10
C ALA A 161 9.17 8.47 -7.38
N ALA A 162 9.50 7.51 -6.50
CA ALA A 162 9.01 6.14 -6.61
C ALA A 162 7.48 6.06 -6.48
N ALA A 163 6.89 6.78 -5.52
CA ALA A 163 5.44 6.86 -5.34
C ALA A 163 4.73 7.39 -6.59
N LEU A 164 5.21 8.51 -7.15
CA LEU A 164 4.67 9.07 -8.39
C LEU A 164 4.80 8.09 -9.55
N ARG A 165 5.96 7.42 -9.70
CA ARG A 165 6.17 6.45 -10.77
C ARG A 165 5.19 5.29 -10.68
N VAL A 166 4.93 4.75 -9.49
CA VAL A 166 3.91 3.70 -9.29
C VAL A 166 2.53 4.20 -9.70
N TYR A 167 2.13 5.38 -9.21
CA TYR A 167 0.83 5.96 -9.48
C TYR A 167 0.59 6.20 -10.98
N GLU A 168 1.58 6.72 -11.69
CA GLU A 168 1.54 6.89 -13.15
C GLU A 168 1.46 5.55 -13.88
N THR A 169 2.28 4.57 -13.47
CA THR A 169 2.37 3.25 -14.12
C THR A 169 1.05 2.48 -14.02
N LEU A 170 0.34 2.62 -12.91
CA LEU A 170 -0.96 1.99 -12.70
C LEU A 170 -2.13 2.80 -13.29
N GLY A 171 -1.87 3.95 -13.89
CA GLY A 171 -2.90 4.82 -14.46
C GLY A 171 -3.87 5.38 -13.43
N LEU A 172 -3.40 5.65 -12.21
CA LEU A 172 -4.23 6.20 -11.14
C LEU A 172 -4.54 7.68 -11.38
N SER A 173 -5.53 8.19 -10.64
CA SER A 173 -6.00 9.56 -10.74
C SER A 173 -6.43 10.10 -9.38
N VAL A 174 -6.41 11.44 -9.26
CA VAL A 174 -6.92 12.23 -8.13
C VAL A 174 -6.09 12.06 -6.85
N TYR A 175 -6.10 10.88 -6.24
CA TYR A 175 -5.36 10.62 -5.01
C TYR A 175 -5.10 9.14 -4.76
N SER A 176 -4.04 8.87 -4.02
CA SER A 176 -3.69 7.54 -3.52
C SER A 176 -2.70 7.67 -2.37
N ARG A 177 -2.27 6.54 -1.80
CA ARG A 177 -1.13 6.50 -0.89
C ARG A 177 -0.30 5.24 -1.16
N ALA A 178 0.99 5.41 -1.37
CA ALA A 178 1.91 4.31 -1.61
C ALA A 178 2.73 4.02 -0.35
N ASP A 179 2.87 2.74 -0.03
CA ASP A 179 3.55 2.26 1.17
C ASP A 179 4.91 1.64 0.79
N PHE A 180 5.95 1.98 1.53
CA PHE A 180 7.34 1.60 1.27
C PHE A 180 8.06 1.11 2.53
N ILE A 181 9.07 0.27 2.33
CA ILE A 181 10.17 0.10 3.31
C ILE A 181 11.37 0.89 2.80
N LEU A 182 11.85 1.85 3.59
CA LEU A 182 13.10 2.54 3.35
C LEU A 182 14.24 1.81 4.07
N THR A 183 15.16 1.23 3.31
CA THR A 183 16.31 0.48 3.86
C THR A 183 17.38 1.43 4.40
N GLU A 184 18.34 0.89 5.16
CA GLU A 184 19.44 1.66 5.78
C GLU A 184 20.35 2.37 4.76
N ASP A 185 20.44 1.86 3.53
CA ASP A 185 21.15 2.47 2.41
C ASP A 185 20.31 3.51 1.63
N GLY A 186 19.09 3.80 2.10
CA GLY A 186 18.22 4.83 1.55
C GLY A 186 17.50 4.42 0.26
N GLU A 187 17.29 3.12 0.04
CA GLU A 187 16.51 2.60 -1.10
C GLU A 187 15.05 2.37 -0.70
N PRO A 188 14.07 2.96 -1.42
CA PRO A 188 12.66 2.74 -1.15
C PRO A 188 12.14 1.48 -1.85
N TRP A 189 11.67 0.50 -1.06
CA TRP A 189 11.08 -0.74 -1.54
C TRP A 189 9.55 -0.67 -1.47
N PHE A 190 8.91 -0.61 -2.64
CA PHE A 190 7.47 -0.51 -2.79
C PHE A 190 6.75 -1.77 -2.28
N LEU A 191 5.75 -1.59 -1.42
CA LEU A 191 4.94 -2.67 -0.87
C LEU A 191 3.58 -2.79 -1.57
N GLU A 192 2.79 -1.72 -1.50
CA GLU A 192 1.44 -1.62 -2.05
C GLU A 192 1.02 -0.16 -2.23
N ILE A 193 -0.06 0.07 -2.96
CA ILE A 193 -0.66 1.39 -3.14
C ILE A 193 -2.17 1.32 -2.91
N ASN A 194 -2.68 2.23 -2.11
CA ASN A 194 -4.08 2.33 -1.77
C ASN A 194 -4.75 3.45 -2.58
N THR A 195 -5.78 3.09 -3.36
CA THR A 195 -6.57 4.05 -4.17
C THR A 195 -7.73 4.69 -3.42
N LEU A 196 -7.96 4.28 -2.17
CA LEU A 196 -8.98 4.84 -1.27
C LEU A 196 -8.43 4.87 0.18
N PRO A 197 -7.36 5.64 0.44
CA PRO A 197 -6.79 5.77 1.78
C PRO A 197 -7.81 6.37 2.75
N GLY A 198 -7.58 6.11 4.05
CA GLY A 198 -8.41 6.66 5.13
C GLY A 198 -8.43 8.19 5.10
N MET A 199 -9.60 8.76 5.42
CA MET A 199 -9.88 10.20 5.38
C MET A 199 -10.40 10.72 6.73
N THR A 200 -10.17 10.03 7.84
CA THR A 200 -10.44 10.65 9.15
C THR A 200 -9.39 11.74 9.43
N PRO A 201 -9.64 12.72 10.32
CA PRO A 201 -8.64 13.74 10.66
C PRO A 201 -7.31 13.18 11.18
N THR A 202 -7.30 11.95 11.72
CA THR A 202 -6.11 11.24 12.17
C THR A 202 -5.54 10.28 11.12
N SER A 203 -6.13 10.22 9.93
CA SER A 203 -5.60 9.39 8.84
C SER A 203 -4.36 10.04 8.23
N LEU A 204 -3.51 9.22 7.63
CA LEU A 204 -2.20 9.63 7.13
C LEU A 204 -2.28 10.64 5.97
N LEU A 205 -3.17 10.44 4.99
CA LEU A 205 -3.28 11.35 3.84
C LEU A 205 -3.66 12.79 4.27
N PRO A 206 -4.63 13.00 5.18
CA PRO A 206 -4.84 14.32 5.80
C PRO A 206 -3.63 14.91 6.53
N GLN A 207 -2.83 14.10 7.22
CA GLN A 207 -1.61 14.59 7.90
C GLN A 207 -0.54 15.02 6.89
N GLU A 208 -0.32 14.24 5.83
CA GLU A 208 0.59 14.57 4.72
C GLU A 208 0.16 15.85 4.00
N ALA A 209 -1.15 16.01 3.77
CA ALA A 209 -1.72 17.23 3.19
C ALA A 209 -1.51 18.46 4.10
N ALA A 210 -1.75 18.31 5.41
CA ALA A 210 -1.52 19.39 6.37
C ALA A 210 -0.06 19.81 6.44
N ALA A 211 0.89 18.87 6.35
CA ALA A 211 2.32 19.17 6.26
C ALA A 211 2.69 19.94 4.98
N ALA A 212 1.90 19.81 3.92
CA ALA A 212 1.99 20.60 2.69
C ALA A 212 1.20 21.93 2.74
N GLY A 213 0.63 22.30 3.88
CA GLY A 213 -0.15 23.52 4.06
C GLY A 213 -1.60 23.44 3.53
N ILE A 214 -2.12 22.23 3.29
CA ILE A 214 -3.48 21.98 2.79
C ILE A 214 -4.33 21.50 3.97
N ASP A 215 -5.32 22.30 4.39
CA ASP A 215 -6.21 21.88 5.46
C ASP A 215 -7.19 20.79 5.02
N TYR A 216 -7.88 20.17 5.98
CA TYR A 216 -8.79 19.05 5.70
C TYR A 216 -9.95 19.41 4.77
N ASN A 217 -10.50 20.63 4.89
CA ASN A 217 -11.61 21.07 4.06
C ASN A 217 -11.14 21.33 2.63
N GLU A 218 -9.97 21.97 2.49
CA GLU A 218 -9.32 22.17 1.20
C GLU A 218 -8.97 20.83 0.53
N LEU A 219 -8.42 19.87 1.27
CA LEU A 219 -8.14 18.52 0.77
C LEU A 219 -9.41 17.86 0.21
N CYS A 220 -10.51 17.89 0.97
CA CYS A 220 -11.79 17.35 0.52
C CYS A 220 -12.28 18.04 -0.77
N GLN A 221 -12.21 19.38 -0.83
CA GLN A 221 -12.62 20.12 -2.01
C GLN A 221 -11.75 19.82 -3.23
N ARG A 222 -10.43 19.75 -3.07
CA ARG A 222 -9.49 19.41 -4.14
C ARG A 222 -9.75 18.02 -4.70
N ILE A 223 -9.98 17.02 -3.83
CA ILE A 223 -10.35 15.67 -4.26
C ILE A 223 -11.65 15.70 -5.09
N VAL A 224 -12.68 16.42 -4.64
CA VAL A 224 -13.95 16.53 -5.38
C VAL A 224 -13.73 17.19 -6.75
N HIS A 225 -13.05 18.35 -6.80
CA HIS A 225 -12.81 19.07 -8.06
C HIS A 225 -11.96 18.26 -9.03
N ALA A 226 -10.83 17.71 -8.58
CA ALA A 226 -9.95 16.89 -9.41
C ALA A 226 -10.67 15.64 -9.94
N SER A 227 -11.57 15.05 -9.15
CA SER A 227 -12.38 13.91 -9.59
C SER A 227 -13.37 14.30 -10.68
N LEU A 228 -14.06 15.44 -10.54
CA LEU A 228 -14.97 15.94 -11.58
C LEU A 228 -14.24 16.18 -12.91
N GLU A 229 -13.03 16.74 -12.87
CA GLU A 229 -12.21 16.94 -14.07
C GLU A 229 -11.71 15.61 -14.67
N ALA A 230 -11.25 14.68 -13.83
CA ALA A 230 -10.81 13.35 -14.29
C ALA A 230 -11.94 12.59 -15.01
N ARG A 231 -13.16 12.58 -14.43
CA ARG A 231 -14.32 11.90 -15.02
C ARG A 231 -14.75 12.52 -16.36
N LYS A 232 -14.62 13.84 -16.54
CA LYS A 232 -14.86 14.50 -17.86
C LYS A 232 -13.87 14.03 -18.92
N GLN A 233 -12.66 13.64 -18.52
CA GLN A 233 -11.60 13.14 -19.39
C GLN A 233 -11.67 11.61 -19.60
N GLY A 234 -12.63 10.92 -18.98
CA GLY A 234 -12.75 9.47 -19.03
C GLY A 234 -11.63 8.72 -18.30
N ARG A 235 -10.94 9.40 -17.37
CA ARG A 235 -9.94 8.82 -16.47
C ARG A 235 -10.58 8.42 -15.17
#